data_AF-A0A9E4X8D0-F1
#
_entry.id   AF-A0A9E4X8D0-F1
#
_cell.length_a   1.000
_cell.length_b   1.000
_cell.length_c   1.000
_cell.angle_alpha   90.00
_cell.angle_beta   90.00
_cell.angle_gamma   90.00
#
_symmetry.space_group_name_H-M   'P 1'
#
loop_
_entity.id
_entity.type
_entity.pdbx_description
1 polymer ?
#
loop_
_entity_poly.entity_id
_entity_poly.type
_entity_poly.pdbx_seq_one_letter_code
_entity_poly.pdbx_strand_id
1 'polypeptide(L)'
;MIHRRISNLLNKRHYGWAIFGLAFTNLTAEGGMKNSAPVVFLALRDHFGRSAAATAGIFSVAGLTGALISPFLGKLLDRLGPRLLFPAGGLFILIGYLASSLVSDFWQLIILYGVVATIGETTVSSFTATASLAPWFPHSRGRVLGLADAGNPLGQGMFTPLTQLLISAFGWRFAFRIIGPAFFLMVAPANFLFQRRPPVPPSPTEETVEEASAALESSGSMQPADDSEAQFPERPVARAAIRKTSGQIQEPLRSATLWCLVSARCLAAMGTNLTTIHMMAFFVAAGYSELQAAYTIGAVGLLSLAGRPIAGAISDGVGRELVYTVGLGMQVSAIVLILLSGDGQRLWPMALFVGLSGLSDGISGLMVGAKAADVFPARS
;
A
#
# COMPACT_ATOMS: atom_id res chain seq x y z
N MET A 1 28.26 28.45 15.92
CA MET A 1 27.04 27.65 16.21
C MET A 1 26.16 27.38 14.97
N ILE A 2 26.24 28.20 13.91
CA ILE A 2 25.46 28.05 12.66
C ILE A 2 25.92 26.87 11.78
N HIS A 3 27.23 26.59 11.72
CA HIS A 3 27.77 25.47 10.93
C HIS A 3 27.32 24.07 11.40
N ARG A 4 27.00 23.91 12.70
CA ARG A 4 26.54 22.65 13.29
C ARG A 4 25.05 22.36 13.02
N ARG A 5 24.24 23.39 12.72
CA ARG A 5 22.84 23.23 12.30
C ARG A 5 22.73 22.83 10.83
N ILE A 6 23.59 23.36 9.95
CA ILE A 6 23.59 23.04 8.51
C ILE A 6 24.12 21.61 8.27
N SER A 7 25.14 21.17 9.00
CA SER A 7 25.63 19.77 8.90
C SER A 7 24.60 18.75 9.39
N ASN A 8 23.81 19.07 10.43
CA ASN A 8 22.73 18.22 10.91
C ASN A 8 21.51 18.17 9.97
N LEU A 9 21.21 19.25 9.23
CA LEU A 9 20.15 19.27 8.22
C LEU A 9 20.54 18.47 6.97
N LEU A 10 21.80 18.56 6.55
CA LEU A 10 22.34 17.71 5.50
C LEU A 10 22.33 16.23 5.92
N ASN A 11 22.69 15.89 7.16
CA ASN A 11 22.63 14.51 7.65
C ASN A 11 21.20 13.92 7.66
N LYS A 12 20.18 14.74 7.98
CA LYS A 12 18.77 14.34 7.97
C LYS A 12 18.23 14.11 6.56
N ARG A 13 18.62 14.95 5.59
CA ARG A 13 18.18 14.85 4.18
C ARG A 13 18.79 13.63 3.48
N HIS A 14 20.03 13.26 3.81
CA HIS A 14 20.65 12.01 3.31
C HIS A 14 20.00 10.77 3.92
N TYR A 15 19.64 10.78 5.21
CA TYR A 15 19.01 9.62 5.85
C TYR A 15 17.58 9.36 5.34
N GLY A 16 16.85 10.41 4.94
CA GLY A 16 15.55 10.26 4.28
C GLY A 16 15.61 9.34 3.06
N TRP A 17 16.71 9.37 2.30
CA TRP A 17 16.92 8.47 1.15
C TRP A 17 17.16 7.01 1.55
N ALA A 18 17.74 6.76 2.73
CA ALA A 18 17.83 5.40 3.27
C ALA A 18 16.43 4.86 3.64
N ILE A 19 15.60 5.69 4.27
CA ILE A 19 14.19 5.34 4.57
C ILE A 19 13.38 5.14 3.29
N PHE A 20 13.64 5.95 2.26
CA PHE A 20 13.08 5.73 0.93
C PHE A 20 13.45 4.35 0.37
N GLY A 21 14.73 3.95 0.43
CA GLY A 21 15.18 2.63 -0.02
C GLY A 21 14.50 1.48 0.75
N LEU A 22 14.31 1.63 2.06
CA LEU A 22 13.57 0.65 2.88
C LEU A 22 12.09 0.58 2.48
N ALA A 23 11.44 1.73 2.31
CA ALA A 23 10.04 1.77 1.88
C ALA A 23 9.85 1.17 0.49
N PHE A 24 10.75 1.48 -0.47
CA PHE A 24 10.77 0.90 -1.80
C PHE A 24 10.94 -0.62 -1.75
N THR A 25 11.84 -1.12 -0.89
CA THR A 25 12.05 -2.57 -0.70
C THR A 25 10.82 -3.24 -0.09
N ASN A 26 10.18 -2.63 0.90
CA ASN A 26 8.94 -3.12 1.51
C ASN A 26 7.81 -3.19 0.48
N LEU A 27 7.66 -2.15 -0.34
CA LEU A 27 6.67 -2.09 -1.41
C LEU A 27 6.95 -3.13 -2.51
N THR A 28 8.23 -3.39 -2.81
CA THR A 28 8.64 -4.47 -3.71
C THR A 28 8.28 -5.84 -3.16
N ALA A 29 8.51 -6.09 -1.87
CA ALA A 29 8.08 -7.33 -1.22
C ALA A 29 6.55 -7.47 -1.26
N GLU A 30 5.81 -6.40 -0.92
CA GLU A 30 4.34 -6.38 -0.96
C GLU A 30 3.79 -6.73 -2.35
N GLY A 31 4.31 -6.07 -3.39
CA GLY A 31 3.91 -6.31 -4.77
C GLY A 31 4.21 -7.74 -5.21
N GLY A 32 5.35 -8.29 -4.80
CA GLY A 32 5.71 -9.68 -5.07
C GLY A 32 4.77 -10.68 -4.37
N MET A 33 4.51 -10.49 -3.08
CA MET A 33 3.62 -11.37 -2.29
C MET A 33 2.19 -11.38 -2.86
N LYS A 34 1.59 -10.19 -3.02
CA LYS A 34 0.20 -10.06 -3.48
C LYS A 34 -0.01 -10.60 -4.90
N ASN A 35 0.91 -10.30 -5.82
CA ASN A 35 0.75 -10.68 -7.22
C ASN A 35 1.28 -12.10 -7.54
N SER A 36 1.92 -12.78 -6.58
CA SER A 36 2.26 -14.21 -6.70
C SER A 36 1.17 -15.12 -6.13
N ALA A 37 0.22 -14.58 -5.37
CA ALA A 37 -0.90 -15.36 -4.82
C ALA A 37 -1.72 -16.12 -5.88
N PRO A 38 -2.05 -15.55 -7.07
CA PRO A 38 -2.79 -16.28 -8.11
C PRO A 38 -2.06 -17.54 -8.59
N VAL A 39 -0.73 -17.44 -8.73
CA VAL A 39 0.16 -18.54 -9.13
C VAL A 39 0.15 -19.64 -8.07
N VAL A 40 0.32 -19.27 -6.80
CA VAL A 40 0.31 -20.21 -5.67
C VAL A 40 -1.06 -20.89 -5.53
N PHE A 41 -2.15 -20.14 -5.65
CA PHE A 41 -3.50 -20.67 -5.54
C PHE A 41 -3.84 -21.66 -6.63
N LEU A 42 -3.43 -21.41 -7.88
CA LEU A 42 -3.58 -22.38 -8.95
C LEU A 42 -2.87 -23.70 -8.60
N ALA A 43 -1.61 -23.64 -8.19
CA ALA A 43 -0.84 -24.82 -7.83
C ALA A 43 -1.43 -25.59 -6.63
N LEU A 44 -1.96 -24.88 -5.62
CA LEU A 44 -2.63 -25.48 -4.47
C LEU A 44 -3.95 -26.14 -4.86
N ARG A 45 -4.73 -25.50 -5.75
CA ARG A 45 -5.97 -26.06 -6.28
C ARG A 45 -5.71 -27.39 -6.96
N ASP A 46 -4.70 -27.43 -7.82
CA ASP A 46 -4.37 -28.60 -8.63
C ASP A 46 -3.79 -29.74 -7.76
N HIS A 47 -3.02 -29.43 -6.72
CA HIS A 47 -2.51 -30.43 -5.77
C HIS A 47 -3.60 -31.04 -4.88
N PHE A 48 -4.47 -30.20 -4.29
CA PHE A 48 -5.50 -30.67 -3.35
C PHE A 48 -6.81 -31.09 -4.05
N GLY A 49 -6.89 -30.97 -5.38
CA GLY A 49 -8.10 -31.29 -6.16
C GLY A 49 -9.33 -30.49 -5.74
N ARG A 50 -9.15 -29.26 -5.26
CA ARG A 50 -10.25 -28.44 -4.72
C ARG A 50 -10.86 -27.55 -5.81
N SER A 51 -12.10 -27.11 -5.59
CA SER A 51 -12.76 -26.17 -6.51
C SER A 51 -12.13 -24.77 -6.44
N ALA A 52 -12.30 -23.98 -7.50
CA ALA A 52 -11.86 -22.57 -7.51
C ALA A 52 -12.47 -21.77 -6.33
N ALA A 53 -13.71 -22.07 -5.94
CA ALA A 53 -14.38 -21.45 -4.81
C ALA A 53 -13.68 -21.76 -3.46
N ALA A 54 -13.22 -23.00 -3.26
CA ALA A 54 -12.51 -23.37 -2.04
C ALA A 54 -11.16 -22.64 -1.93
N THR A 55 -10.41 -22.56 -3.03
CA THR A 55 -9.13 -21.82 -3.07
C THR A 55 -9.32 -20.32 -2.92
N ALA A 56 -10.36 -19.75 -3.55
CA ALA A 56 -10.76 -18.36 -3.33
C ALA A 56 -11.13 -18.08 -1.86
N GLY A 57 -11.57 -19.10 -1.12
CA GLY A 57 -11.78 -19.02 0.34
C GLY A 57 -10.52 -18.61 1.11
N ILE A 58 -9.32 -19.05 0.68
CA ILE A 58 -8.05 -18.62 1.28
C ILE A 58 -7.87 -17.12 1.10
N PHE A 59 -8.11 -16.61 -0.11
CA PHE A 59 -8.04 -15.18 -0.40
C PHE A 59 -9.07 -14.38 0.40
N SER A 60 -10.31 -14.87 0.52
CA SER A 60 -11.36 -14.22 1.30
C SER A 60 -10.97 -14.09 2.78
N VAL A 61 -10.39 -15.14 3.36
CA VAL A 61 -9.87 -15.12 4.74
C VAL A 61 -8.69 -14.17 4.87
N ALA A 62 -7.80 -14.12 3.87
CA ALA A 62 -6.72 -13.13 3.82
C ALA A 62 -7.26 -11.69 3.79
N GLY A 63 -8.22 -11.41 2.91
CA GLY A 63 -8.88 -10.11 2.81
C GLY A 63 -9.55 -9.70 4.13
N LEU A 64 -10.27 -10.62 4.77
CA LEU A 64 -10.91 -10.38 6.06
C LEU A 64 -9.89 -10.12 7.17
N THR A 65 -8.82 -10.92 7.20
CA THR A 65 -7.71 -10.75 8.16
C THR A 65 -7.04 -9.38 7.98
N GLY A 66 -6.72 -8.99 6.75
CA GLY A 66 -6.17 -7.68 6.44
C GLY A 66 -7.11 -6.54 6.84
N ALA A 67 -8.41 -6.67 6.56
CA ALA A 67 -9.42 -5.69 6.95
C ALA A 67 -9.54 -5.53 8.47
N LEU A 68 -9.50 -6.63 9.22
CA LEU A 68 -9.57 -6.61 10.69
C LEU A 68 -8.30 -6.02 11.31
N ILE A 69 -7.13 -6.29 10.74
CA ILE A 69 -5.83 -5.85 11.27
C ILE A 69 -5.53 -4.38 10.93
N SER A 70 -6.01 -3.89 9.79
CA SER A 70 -5.72 -2.54 9.27
C SER A 70 -5.94 -1.39 10.28
N PRO A 71 -7.05 -1.31 11.04
CA PRO A 71 -7.26 -0.24 12.04
C PRO A 71 -6.26 -0.28 13.20
N PHE A 72 -5.76 -1.47 13.55
CA PHE A 72 -4.80 -1.65 14.63
C PHE A 72 -3.38 -1.30 14.20
N LEU A 73 -3.05 -1.47 12.92
CA LEU A 73 -1.71 -1.21 12.39
C LEU A 73 -1.26 0.24 12.58
N GLY A 74 -2.15 1.23 12.43
CA GLY A 74 -1.82 2.63 12.70
C GLY A 74 -1.37 2.85 14.15
N LYS A 75 -2.17 2.37 15.11
CA LYS A 75 -1.84 2.45 16.54
C LYS A 75 -0.56 1.68 16.88
N LEU A 76 -0.36 0.53 16.25
CA LEU A 76 0.82 -0.31 16.48
C LEU A 76 2.08 0.33 15.88
N LEU A 77 1.96 0.96 14.71
CA LEU A 77 3.01 1.76 14.07
C LEU A 77 3.41 2.94 14.95
N ASP A 78 2.46 3.66 15.53
CA ASP A 78 2.74 4.78 16.42
C ASP A 78 3.42 4.33 17.73
N ARG A 79 2.96 3.22 18.31
CA ARG A 79 3.49 2.69 19.58
C ARG A 79 4.85 2.02 19.43
N LEU A 80 4.95 0.99 18.59
CA LEU A 80 6.19 0.22 18.39
C LEU A 80 7.20 0.99 17.53
N GLY A 81 6.71 1.84 16.63
CA GLY A 81 7.54 2.47 15.61
C GLY A 81 7.85 1.50 14.46
N PRO A 82 8.22 2.04 13.29
CA PRO A 82 8.45 1.23 12.09
C PRO A 82 9.64 0.25 12.24
N ARG A 83 10.63 0.58 13.09
CA ARG A 83 11.82 -0.25 13.33
C ARG A 83 11.51 -1.62 13.94
N LEU A 84 10.47 -1.72 14.76
CA LEU A 84 10.05 -2.99 15.37
C LEU A 84 8.86 -3.61 14.63
N LEU A 85 7.99 -2.78 14.07
CA LEU A 85 6.80 -3.24 13.37
C LEU A 85 7.15 -4.04 12.09
N PHE A 86 8.02 -3.53 11.21
CA PHE A 86 8.35 -4.22 9.96
C PHE A 86 9.04 -5.57 10.17
N PRO A 87 10.05 -5.70 11.08
CA PRO A 87 10.63 -7.01 11.37
C PRO A 87 9.65 -8.00 11.99
N ALA A 88 8.73 -7.53 12.85
CA ALA A 88 7.67 -8.38 13.38
C ALA A 88 6.76 -8.89 12.25
N GLY A 89 6.34 -8.02 11.33
CA GLY A 89 5.61 -8.41 10.13
C GLY A 89 6.38 -9.41 9.27
N GLY A 90 7.69 -9.20 9.08
CA GLY A 90 8.57 -10.13 8.42
C GLY A 90 8.60 -11.52 9.05
N LEU A 91 8.61 -11.61 10.39
CA LEU A 91 8.56 -12.90 11.09
C LEU A 91 7.23 -13.63 10.86
N PHE A 92 6.11 -12.92 10.84
CA PHE A 92 4.82 -13.50 10.47
C PHE A 92 4.80 -14.01 9.03
N ILE A 93 5.43 -13.30 8.09
CA ILE A 93 5.63 -13.77 6.71
C ILE A 93 6.47 -15.06 6.70
N LEU A 94 7.62 -15.06 7.38
CA LEU A 94 8.51 -16.22 7.46
C LEU A 94 7.78 -17.46 8.01
N ILE A 95 7.14 -17.30 9.17
CA ILE A 95 6.45 -18.39 9.86
C ILE A 95 5.27 -18.86 9.02
N GLY A 96 4.45 -17.94 8.49
CA GLY A 96 3.29 -18.27 7.67
C GLY A 96 3.69 -19.06 6.43
N TYR A 97 4.66 -18.59 5.66
CA TYR A 97 5.10 -19.27 4.43
C TYR A 97 5.79 -20.62 4.73
N LEU A 98 6.68 -20.69 5.72
CA LEU A 98 7.35 -21.95 6.07
C LEU A 98 6.36 -22.97 6.62
N ALA A 99 5.45 -22.56 7.50
CA ALA A 99 4.42 -23.44 8.02
C ALA A 99 3.47 -23.91 6.90
N SER A 100 3.08 -23.03 5.98
CA SER A 100 2.31 -23.41 4.79
C SER A 100 3.03 -24.46 3.94
N SER A 101 4.37 -24.43 3.85
CA SER A 101 5.14 -25.45 3.12
C SER A 101 5.08 -26.87 3.71
N LEU A 102 4.69 -26.98 4.99
CA LEU A 102 4.63 -28.23 5.75
C LEU A 102 3.20 -28.78 5.84
N VAL A 103 2.24 -28.13 5.20
CA VAL A 103 0.83 -28.50 5.29
C VAL A 103 0.54 -29.84 4.62
N SER A 104 -0.29 -30.64 5.30
CA SER A 104 -0.88 -31.88 4.77
C SER A 104 -2.34 -31.71 4.37
N ASP A 105 -3.09 -30.82 5.04
CA ASP A 105 -4.52 -30.63 4.83
C ASP A 105 -4.87 -29.21 4.37
N PHE A 106 -5.79 -29.09 3.41
CA PHE A 106 -6.17 -27.82 2.81
C PHE A 106 -6.61 -26.75 3.84
N TRP A 107 -7.35 -27.13 4.89
CA TRP A 107 -7.80 -26.19 5.93
C TRP A 107 -6.63 -25.53 6.69
N GLN A 108 -5.48 -26.18 6.79
CA GLN A 108 -4.30 -25.59 7.42
C GLN A 108 -3.77 -24.40 6.60
N LEU A 109 -3.96 -24.38 5.27
CA LEU A 109 -3.59 -23.22 4.43
C LEU A 109 -4.50 -22.01 4.70
N ILE A 110 -5.78 -22.23 4.97
CA ILE A 110 -6.70 -21.15 5.32
C ILE A 110 -6.22 -20.42 6.58
N ILE A 111 -5.67 -21.15 7.55
CA ILE A 111 -5.14 -20.56 8.79
C ILE A 111 -3.73 -20.01 8.58
N LEU A 112 -2.79 -20.83 8.11
CA LEU A 112 -1.37 -20.46 8.06
C LEU A 112 -1.07 -19.42 6.98
N TYR A 113 -1.69 -19.54 5.81
CA TYR A 113 -1.53 -18.55 4.74
C TYR A 113 -2.56 -17.42 4.88
N GLY A 114 -3.84 -17.79 4.96
CA GLY A 114 -4.95 -16.83 5.00
C GLY A 114 -4.99 -15.96 6.27
N VAL A 115 -4.43 -16.44 7.39
CA VAL A 115 -4.33 -15.62 8.61
C VAL A 115 -2.88 -15.24 8.86
N VAL A 116 -2.01 -16.20 9.23
CA VAL A 116 -0.68 -15.91 9.79
C VAL A 116 0.22 -15.14 8.82
N ALA A 117 0.41 -15.65 7.58
CA ALA A 117 1.19 -14.94 6.58
C ALA A 117 0.58 -13.57 6.27
N THR A 118 -0.75 -13.51 6.15
CA THR A 118 -1.48 -12.28 5.84
C THR A 118 -1.34 -11.18 6.91
N ILE A 119 -1.22 -11.55 8.20
CA ILE A 119 -0.88 -10.57 9.27
C ILE A 119 0.43 -9.85 8.92
N GLY A 120 1.44 -10.63 8.55
CA GLY A 120 2.75 -10.11 8.16
C GLY A 120 2.67 -9.27 6.89
N GLU A 121 2.02 -9.79 5.84
CA GLU A 121 1.84 -9.07 4.56
C GLU A 121 1.11 -7.74 4.74
N THR A 122 0.06 -7.70 5.56
CA THR A 122 -0.70 -6.48 5.86
C THR A 122 0.15 -5.49 6.67
N THR A 123 1.02 -5.99 7.55
CA THR A 123 1.95 -5.16 8.31
C THR A 123 2.96 -4.45 7.40
N VAL A 124 3.42 -5.14 6.34
CA VAL A 124 4.32 -4.61 5.30
C VAL A 124 3.51 -4.10 4.10
N SER A 125 2.43 -3.37 4.37
CA SER A 125 1.57 -2.82 3.32
C SER A 125 2.01 -1.44 2.85
N SER A 126 1.47 -1.01 1.71
CA SER A 126 1.71 0.32 1.17
C SER A 126 1.31 1.41 2.16
N PHE A 127 0.30 1.16 2.99
CA PHE A 127 -0.14 2.09 4.03
C PHE A 127 0.94 2.35 5.08
N THR A 128 1.54 1.29 5.65
CA THR A 128 2.57 1.45 6.69
C THR A 128 3.89 1.97 6.11
N ALA A 129 4.24 1.54 4.89
CA ALA A 129 5.42 2.02 4.18
C ALA A 129 5.31 3.53 3.88
N THR A 130 4.20 3.98 3.29
CA THR A 130 3.98 5.40 2.98
C THR A 130 3.87 6.27 4.24
N ALA A 131 3.21 5.79 5.29
CA ALA A 131 3.14 6.49 6.59
C ALA A 131 4.52 6.66 7.23
N SER A 132 5.42 5.68 7.09
CA SER A 132 6.79 5.78 7.61
C SER A 132 7.69 6.71 6.79
N LEU A 133 7.41 6.88 5.49
CA LEU A 133 8.22 7.65 4.55
C LEU A 133 7.79 9.12 4.46
N ALA A 134 6.48 9.41 4.45
CA ALA A 134 5.93 10.74 4.22
C ALA A 134 6.48 11.84 5.17
N PRO A 135 6.76 11.57 6.47
CA PRO A 135 7.31 12.58 7.37
C PRO A 135 8.75 13.02 7.02
N TRP A 136 9.53 12.19 6.32
CA TRP A 136 10.91 12.51 5.93
C TRP A 136 11.01 13.49 4.75
N PHE A 137 9.94 13.62 3.97
CA PHE A 137 9.90 14.44 2.76
C PHE A 137 8.72 15.41 2.72
N PRO A 138 8.55 16.32 3.70
CA PRO A 138 7.37 17.17 3.84
C PRO A 138 7.06 18.02 2.60
N HIS A 139 8.10 18.54 1.93
CA HIS A 139 7.96 19.42 0.76
C HIS A 139 7.82 18.66 -0.57
N SER A 140 8.04 17.34 -0.59
CA SER A 140 8.05 16.52 -1.81
C SER A 140 7.38 15.16 -1.64
N ARG A 141 6.38 15.09 -0.74
CA ARG A 141 5.70 13.83 -0.35
C ARG A 141 5.17 13.09 -1.58
N GLY A 142 4.37 13.74 -2.42
CA GLY A 142 3.75 13.08 -3.59
C GLY A 142 4.75 12.42 -4.54
N ARG A 143 5.83 13.13 -4.91
CA ARG A 143 6.88 12.61 -5.81
C ARG A 143 7.63 11.42 -5.20
N VAL A 144 8.00 11.53 -3.92
CA VAL A 144 8.78 10.49 -3.25
C VAL A 144 7.93 9.26 -2.93
N LEU A 145 6.68 9.46 -2.51
CA LEU A 145 5.73 8.36 -2.29
C LEU A 145 5.41 7.65 -3.62
N GLY A 146 5.20 8.39 -4.71
CA GLY A 146 4.97 7.80 -6.03
C GLY A 146 6.16 6.98 -6.53
N LEU A 147 7.38 7.45 -6.30
CA LEU A 147 8.60 6.70 -6.64
C LEU A 147 8.79 5.47 -5.73
N ALA A 148 8.44 5.55 -4.45
CA ALA A 148 8.50 4.42 -3.54
C ALA A 148 7.48 3.34 -3.94
N ASP A 149 6.25 3.77 -4.26
CA ASP A 149 5.15 2.91 -4.71
C ASP A 149 5.46 2.18 -6.02
N ALA A 150 6.37 2.74 -6.82
CA ALA A 150 6.94 2.10 -8.00
C ALA A 150 7.66 0.77 -7.69
N GLY A 151 8.03 0.53 -6.42
CA GLY A 151 8.54 -0.76 -5.97
C GLY A 151 7.52 -1.88 -6.09
N ASN A 152 6.22 -1.61 -5.88
CA ASN A 152 5.16 -2.61 -5.95
C ASN A 152 5.09 -3.32 -7.32
N PRO A 153 4.97 -2.61 -8.47
CA PRO A 153 4.99 -3.25 -9.78
C PRO A 153 6.33 -3.91 -10.13
N LEU A 154 7.46 -3.41 -9.61
CA LEU A 154 8.75 -4.08 -9.75
C LEU A 154 8.72 -5.46 -9.06
N GLY A 155 8.16 -5.52 -7.86
CA GLY A 155 7.96 -6.75 -7.10
C GLY A 155 7.11 -7.77 -7.84
N GLN A 156 5.97 -7.33 -8.40
CA GLN A 156 5.12 -8.16 -9.28
C GLN A 156 5.91 -8.70 -10.47
N GLY A 157 6.64 -7.84 -11.17
CA GLY A 157 7.43 -8.20 -12.35
C GLY A 157 8.51 -9.24 -12.08
N MET A 158 9.14 -9.19 -10.90
CA MET A 158 10.21 -10.10 -10.52
C MET A 158 9.69 -11.40 -9.89
N PHE A 159 8.82 -11.29 -8.89
CA PHE A 159 8.47 -12.43 -8.04
C PHE A 159 7.36 -13.30 -8.61
N THR A 160 6.41 -12.77 -9.39
CA THR A 160 5.36 -13.60 -10.00
C THR A 160 5.95 -14.68 -10.94
N PRO A 161 6.77 -14.36 -11.95
CA PRO A 161 7.38 -15.39 -12.80
C PRO A 161 8.39 -16.25 -12.05
N LEU A 162 9.14 -15.69 -11.10
CA LEU A 162 10.07 -16.47 -10.26
C LEU A 162 9.33 -17.53 -9.44
N THR A 163 8.18 -17.16 -8.86
CA THR A 163 7.33 -18.09 -8.09
C THR A 163 6.83 -19.21 -8.98
N GLN A 164 6.34 -18.87 -10.18
CA GLN A 164 5.89 -19.89 -11.13
C GLN A 164 7.04 -20.83 -11.54
N LEU A 165 8.23 -20.31 -11.81
CA LEU A 165 9.40 -21.13 -12.13
C LEU A 165 9.76 -22.10 -11.01
N LEU A 166 9.74 -21.63 -9.75
CA LEU A 166 9.99 -22.50 -8.60
C LEU A 166 8.91 -23.57 -8.44
N ILE A 167 7.65 -23.23 -8.67
CA ILE A 167 6.53 -24.18 -8.61
C ILE A 167 6.65 -25.22 -9.72
N SER A 168 6.92 -24.81 -10.96
CA SER A 168 7.04 -25.74 -12.09
C SER A 168 8.25 -26.66 -11.96
N ALA A 169 9.38 -26.18 -11.42
CA ALA A 169 10.61 -26.97 -11.31
C ALA A 169 10.68 -27.86 -10.06
N PHE A 170 10.20 -27.37 -8.91
CA PHE A 170 10.40 -28.02 -7.60
C PHE A 170 9.12 -28.19 -6.77
N GLY A 171 7.98 -27.74 -7.30
CA GLY A 171 6.69 -27.79 -6.62
C GLY A 171 6.45 -26.66 -5.63
N TRP A 172 5.17 -26.49 -5.26
CA TRP A 172 4.71 -25.39 -4.39
C TRP A 172 5.36 -25.39 -3.01
N ARG A 173 5.62 -26.55 -2.40
CA ARG A 173 6.27 -26.65 -1.09
C ARG A 173 7.67 -26.04 -1.10
N PHE A 174 8.45 -26.33 -2.14
CA PHE A 174 9.77 -25.75 -2.30
C PHE A 174 9.68 -24.23 -2.56
N ALA A 175 8.73 -23.79 -3.39
CA ALA A 175 8.50 -22.37 -3.63
C ALA A 175 8.25 -21.59 -2.32
N PHE A 176 7.39 -22.08 -1.43
CA PHE A 176 7.17 -21.47 -0.11
C PHE A 176 8.43 -21.40 0.75
N ARG A 177 9.26 -22.46 0.74
CA ARG A 177 10.52 -22.52 1.50
C ARG A 177 11.58 -21.55 1.02
N ILE A 178 11.50 -21.10 -0.23
CA ILE A 178 12.43 -20.12 -0.80
C ILE A 178 11.87 -18.70 -0.68
N ILE A 179 10.62 -18.50 -1.10
CA ILE A 179 10.00 -17.18 -1.21
C ILE A 179 9.72 -16.56 0.16
N GLY A 180 9.25 -17.36 1.14
CA GLY A 180 8.99 -16.87 2.49
C GLY A 180 10.23 -16.27 3.15
N PRO A 181 11.35 -17.02 3.24
CA PRO A 181 12.62 -16.49 3.71
C PRO A 181 13.16 -15.33 2.86
N ALA A 182 12.99 -15.36 1.53
CA ALA A 182 13.42 -14.24 0.68
C ALA A 182 12.70 -12.94 1.06
N PHE A 183 11.37 -12.94 1.20
CA PHE A 183 10.63 -11.76 1.64
C PHE A 183 10.96 -11.34 3.07
N PHE A 184 11.16 -12.30 3.98
CA PHE A 184 11.64 -12.00 5.32
C PHE A 184 12.99 -11.27 5.30
N LEU A 185 13.95 -11.76 4.52
CA LEU A 185 15.29 -11.17 4.41
C LEU A 185 15.26 -9.78 3.74
N MET A 186 14.33 -9.54 2.82
CA MET A 186 14.13 -8.22 2.22
C MET A 186 13.58 -7.20 3.24
N VAL A 187 12.66 -7.62 4.10
CA VAL A 187 11.94 -6.71 5.00
C VAL A 187 12.64 -6.59 6.35
N ALA A 188 12.84 -7.70 7.08
CA ALA A 188 13.13 -7.65 8.51
C ALA A 188 14.53 -7.12 8.85
N PRO A 189 15.65 -7.66 8.31
CA PRO A 189 16.99 -7.21 8.69
C PRO A 189 17.22 -5.73 8.35
N ALA A 190 16.85 -5.32 7.14
CA ALA A 190 17.07 -3.96 6.66
C ALA A 190 16.28 -2.93 7.48
N ASN A 191 15.00 -3.21 7.77
CA ASN A 191 14.20 -2.32 8.61
C ASN A 191 14.66 -2.34 10.07
N PHE A 192 15.09 -3.48 10.61
CA PHE A 192 15.57 -3.52 12.00
C PHE A 192 16.85 -2.68 12.22
N LEU A 193 17.76 -2.72 11.24
CA LEU A 193 19.06 -2.05 11.30
C LEU A 193 18.97 -0.55 10.95
N PHE A 194 18.21 -0.21 9.90
CA PHE A 194 18.26 1.12 9.29
C PHE A 194 16.98 1.95 9.47
N GLN A 195 15.88 1.37 9.95
CA GLN A 195 14.65 2.15 10.11
C GLN A 195 14.74 3.05 11.34
N ARG A 196 14.38 4.33 11.17
CA ARG A 196 14.34 5.32 12.25
C ARG A 196 12.99 6.04 12.27
N ARG A 197 12.59 6.47 13.46
CA ARG A 197 11.46 7.40 13.59
C ARG A 197 11.87 8.74 12.97
N PRO A 198 10.98 9.41 12.22
CA PRO A 198 11.26 10.75 11.76
C PRO A 198 11.57 11.66 12.95
N PRO A 199 12.44 12.67 12.79
CA PRO A 199 12.55 13.72 13.79
C PRO A 199 11.16 14.32 13.97
N VAL A 200 10.67 14.28 15.21
CA VAL A 200 9.36 14.81 15.62
C VAL A 200 9.13 16.15 14.90
N PRO A 201 8.05 16.33 14.10
CA PRO A 201 7.64 17.68 13.76
C PRO A 201 7.34 18.35 15.10
N PRO A 202 7.85 19.56 15.37
CA PRO A 202 7.69 20.18 16.68
C PRO A 202 6.21 20.07 17.06
N SER A 203 5.92 19.35 18.15
CA SER A 203 4.77 19.71 18.97
C SER A 203 4.85 21.23 19.11
N PRO A 204 3.75 21.99 18.95
CA PRO A 204 3.79 23.43 19.14
C PRO A 204 4.47 23.66 20.48
N THR A 205 5.71 24.13 20.42
CA THR A 205 6.57 24.20 21.60
C THR A 205 6.04 25.37 22.40
N GLU A 206 6.13 25.32 23.72
CA GLU A 206 5.61 26.37 24.60
C GLU A 206 6.13 27.77 24.19
N GLU A 207 7.27 27.87 23.50
CA GLU A 207 7.79 29.10 22.86
C GLU A 207 6.86 29.70 21.77
N THR A 208 6.18 28.89 20.95
CA THR A 208 5.18 29.40 19.97
C THR A 208 3.88 29.87 20.65
N VAL A 209 3.62 29.40 21.88
CA VAL A 209 2.52 29.89 22.71
C VAL A 209 2.93 31.20 23.38
N GLU A 210 4.20 31.35 23.75
CA GLU A 210 4.76 32.56 24.37
C GLU A 210 4.92 33.73 23.37
N GLU A 211 5.35 33.46 22.13
CA GLU A 211 5.36 34.47 21.05
C GLU A 211 3.94 34.86 20.60
N ALA A 212 3.00 33.91 20.61
CA ALA A 212 1.59 34.20 20.33
C ALA A 212 0.91 34.97 21.49
N SER A 213 1.27 34.69 22.74
CA SER A 213 0.77 35.43 23.91
C SER A 213 1.40 36.83 24.02
N ALA A 214 2.69 36.98 23.70
CA ALA A 214 3.36 38.28 23.67
C ALA A 214 2.83 39.19 22.53
N ALA A 215 2.47 38.60 21.38
CA ALA A 215 1.80 39.32 20.30
C ALA A 215 0.39 39.79 20.70
N LEU A 216 -0.32 39.01 21.53
CA LEU A 216 -1.64 39.35 22.06
C LEU A 216 -1.59 40.38 23.19
N GLU A 217 -0.55 40.41 24.02
CA GLU A 217 -0.35 41.43 25.08
C GLU A 217 -0.01 42.83 24.53
N SER A 218 0.53 42.93 23.31
CA SER A 218 0.82 44.22 22.66
C SER A 218 -0.41 44.92 22.06
N SER A 219 -1.55 44.23 21.97
CA SER A 219 -2.78 44.75 21.36
C SER A 219 -3.90 44.89 22.39
N GLY A 220 -3.92 46.04 23.06
CA GLY A 220 -5.14 46.57 23.67
C GLY A 220 -5.13 46.69 25.19
N SER A 221 -4.80 47.89 25.64
CA SER A 221 -5.01 48.41 26.99
C SER A 221 -6.50 48.49 27.39
N MET A 222 -6.87 47.98 28.56
CA MET A 222 -7.84 48.64 29.46
C MET A 222 -7.71 48.16 30.90
N GLN A 223 -7.87 49.11 31.82
CA GLN A 223 -7.56 49.11 33.25
C GLN A 223 -8.60 48.37 34.14
N PRO A 224 -8.29 48.15 35.44
CA PRO A 224 -8.77 47.04 36.26
C PRO A 224 -10.10 47.34 36.98
N ALA A 225 -10.86 46.29 37.27
CA ALA A 225 -11.91 46.34 38.29
C ALA A 225 -12.15 44.95 38.93
N ASP A 226 -11.72 44.89 40.19
CA ASP A 226 -12.31 44.25 41.38
C ASP A 226 -12.42 42.71 41.52
N ASP A 227 -12.08 42.31 42.74
CA ASP A 227 -11.85 40.95 43.23
C ASP A 227 -13.15 40.19 43.55
N SER A 228 -13.33 38.98 43.03
CA SER A 228 -14.07 37.93 43.74
C SER A 228 -13.83 36.52 43.17
N GLU A 229 -13.29 35.67 44.04
CA GLU A 229 -13.32 34.20 44.10
C GLU A 229 -12.79 33.36 42.92
N ALA A 230 -11.68 32.69 43.23
CA ALA A 230 -11.00 31.70 42.41
C ALA A 230 -11.90 30.48 42.11
N GLN A 231 -12.41 30.44 40.88
CA GLN A 231 -12.82 29.21 40.22
C GLN A 231 -11.83 28.97 39.08
N PHE A 232 -10.93 27.99 39.22
CA PHE A 232 -9.99 27.62 38.15
C PHE A 232 -10.79 27.37 36.86
N PRO A 233 -10.68 28.22 35.83
CA PRO A 233 -11.38 27.97 34.57
C PRO A 233 -10.67 26.81 33.90
N GLU A 234 -11.31 25.65 33.83
CA GLU A 234 -10.87 24.55 32.97
C GLU A 234 -10.69 25.09 31.55
N ARG A 235 -9.43 25.24 31.13
CA ARG A 235 -8.95 25.79 29.86
C ARG A 235 -9.96 25.61 28.69
N PRO A 236 -10.79 26.62 28.37
CA PRO A 236 -11.72 26.53 27.25
C PRO A 236 -11.01 26.37 25.90
N VAL A 237 -9.72 26.74 25.82
CA VAL A 237 -8.88 26.66 24.62
C VAL A 237 -8.52 25.21 24.24
N ALA A 238 -8.27 24.32 25.21
CA ALA A 238 -7.92 22.93 24.93
C ALA A 238 -9.16 22.12 24.48
N ARG A 239 -10.31 22.36 25.13
CA ARG A 239 -11.59 21.81 24.66
C ARG A 239 -12.00 22.40 23.32
N ALA A 240 -11.78 23.69 23.07
CA ALA A 240 -12.05 24.30 21.77
C ALA A 240 -11.14 23.73 20.67
N ALA A 241 -9.85 23.52 20.91
CA ALA A 241 -8.93 22.92 19.94
C ALA A 241 -9.26 21.44 19.65
N ILE A 242 -9.55 20.64 20.68
CA ILE A 242 -10.02 19.25 20.51
C ILE A 242 -11.37 19.22 19.79
N ARG A 243 -12.30 20.14 20.11
CA ARG A 243 -13.61 20.29 19.44
C ARG A 243 -13.47 20.77 17.99
N LYS A 244 -12.47 21.60 17.67
CA LYS A 244 -12.15 22.05 16.31
C LYS A 244 -11.54 20.92 15.47
N THR A 245 -10.63 20.13 16.06
CA THR A 245 -10.05 18.92 15.43
C THR A 245 -11.09 17.81 15.26
N SER A 246 -11.97 17.59 16.23
CA SER A 246 -13.05 16.59 16.13
C SER A 246 -14.18 17.06 15.20
N GLY A 247 -14.49 18.35 15.14
CA GLY A 247 -15.36 18.95 14.12
C GLY A 247 -14.78 18.84 12.69
N GLN A 248 -13.47 19.05 12.53
CA GLN A 248 -12.74 18.88 11.26
C GLN A 248 -12.77 17.45 10.69
N ILE A 249 -12.85 16.42 11.55
CA ILE A 249 -12.99 15.02 11.13
C ILE A 249 -14.47 14.66 10.91
N GLN A 250 -15.40 15.31 11.61
CA GLN A 250 -16.84 15.04 11.51
C GLN A 250 -17.52 15.69 10.29
N GLU A 251 -17.03 16.84 9.80
CA GLU A 251 -17.58 17.52 8.63
C GLU A 251 -17.48 16.69 7.32
N PRO A 252 -16.33 16.06 6.98
CA PRO A 252 -16.22 15.21 5.80
C PRO A 252 -17.09 13.95 5.85
N LEU A 253 -17.27 13.36 7.04
CA LEU A 253 -18.04 12.12 7.23
C LEU A 253 -19.54 12.29 6.92
N ARG A 254 -20.03 13.54 6.88
CA ARG A 254 -21.42 13.88 6.53
C ARG A 254 -21.61 14.23 5.06
N SER A 255 -20.54 14.29 4.27
CA SER A 255 -20.62 14.64 2.84
C SER A 255 -20.95 13.43 1.96
N ALA A 256 -21.99 13.55 1.14
CA ALA A 256 -22.34 12.53 0.15
C ALA A 256 -21.21 12.25 -0.85
N THR A 257 -20.39 13.27 -1.15
CA THR A 257 -19.22 13.17 -2.04
C THR A 257 -18.17 12.21 -1.48
N LEU A 258 -17.93 12.23 -0.17
CA LEU A 258 -16.99 11.30 0.47
C LEU A 258 -17.47 9.86 0.29
N TRP A 259 -18.76 9.60 0.59
CA TRP A 259 -19.33 8.26 0.46
C TRP A 259 -19.34 7.76 -0.99
N CYS A 260 -19.61 8.62 -1.96
CA CYS A 260 -19.48 8.27 -3.38
C CYS A 260 -18.04 7.87 -3.74
N LEU A 261 -17.03 8.61 -3.28
CA LEU A 261 -15.62 8.30 -3.53
C LEU A 261 -15.18 6.99 -2.85
N VAL A 262 -15.62 6.77 -1.60
CA VAL A 262 -15.35 5.52 -0.87
C VAL A 262 -15.99 4.33 -1.58
N SER A 263 -17.27 4.43 -1.94
CA SER A 263 -17.99 3.38 -2.68
C SER A 263 -17.34 3.09 -4.04
N ALA A 264 -16.98 4.12 -4.81
CA ALA A 264 -16.27 3.95 -6.07
C ALA A 264 -14.93 3.25 -5.89
N ARG A 265 -14.15 3.62 -4.86
CA ARG A 265 -12.88 2.97 -4.56
C ARG A 265 -13.03 1.51 -4.12
N CYS A 266 -14.04 1.21 -3.33
CA CYS A 266 -14.35 -0.16 -2.90
C CYS A 266 -14.75 -1.03 -4.08
N LEU A 267 -15.65 -0.55 -4.96
CA LEU A 267 -16.08 -1.29 -6.15
C LEU A 267 -14.91 -1.53 -7.10
N ALA A 268 -14.09 -0.51 -7.35
CA ALA A 268 -12.88 -0.65 -8.15
C ALA A 268 -11.87 -1.63 -7.53
N ALA A 269 -11.67 -1.57 -6.20
CA ALA A 269 -10.81 -2.53 -5.48
C ALA A 269 -11.32 -3.96 -5.67
N MET A 270 -12.63 -4.16 -5.54
CA MET A 270 -13.25 -5.48 -5.65
C MET A 270 -13.07 -6.04 -7.06
N GLY A 271 -13.36 -5.25 -8.10
CA GLY A 271 -13.16 -5.66 -9.49
C GLY A 271 -11.70 -5.99 -9.81
N THR A 272 -10.75 -5.15 -9.34
CA THR A 272 -9.31 -5.39 -9.54
C THR A 272 -8.87 -6.68 -8.87
N ASN A 273 -9.18 -6.87 -7.58
CA ASN A 273 -8.75 -8.08 -6.86
C ASN A 273 -9.39 -9.36 -7.42
N LEU A 274 -10.70 -9.34 -7.74
CA LEU A 274 -11.38 -10.48 -8.36
C LEU A 274 -10.68 -10.90 -9.65
N THR A 275 -10.35 -9.92 -10.48
CA THR A 275 -9.65 -10.11 -11.76
C THR A 275 -8.25 -10.66 -11.53
N THR A 276 -7.45 -10.05 -10.65
CA THR A 276 -6.07 -10.47 -10.37
C THR A 276 -5.97 -11.90 -9.88
N ILE A 277 -6.85 -12.33 -8.95
CA ILE A 277 -6.82 -13.69 -8.38
C ILE A 277 -7.10 -14.75 -9.43
N HIS A 278 -8.04 -14.48 -10.34
CA HIS A 278 -8.50 -15.47 -11.32
C HIS A 278 -7.74 -15.37 -12.64
N MET A 279 -6.91 -14.34 -12.82
CA MET A 279 -6.15 -14.10 -14.05
C MET A 279 -5.32 -15.31 -14.47
N MET A 280 -4.60 -15.91 -13.51
CA MET A 280 -3.77 -17.08 -13.77
C MET A 280 -4.60 -18.25 -14.29
N ALA A 281 -5.68 -18.60 -13.58
CA ALA A 281 -6.58 -19.68 -13.96
C ALA A 281 -7.29 -19.39 -15.30
N PHE A 282 -7.60 -18.12 -15.59
CA PHE A 282 -8.20 -17.67 -16.83
C PHE A 282 -7.29 -17.90 -18.04
N PHE A 283 -6.00 -17.53 -17.96
CA PHE A 283 -5.06 -17.79 -19.05
C PHE A 283 -4.85 -19.29 -19.30
N VAL A 284 -4.74 -20.07 -18.23
CA VAL A 284 -4.59 -21.53 -18.35
C VAL A 284 -5.85 -22.16 -18.96
N ALA A 285 -7.04 -21.70 -18.57
CA ALA A 285 -8.30 -22.13 -19.17
C ALA A 285 -8.43 -21.72 -20.65
N ALA A 286 -7.83 -20.59 -21.06
CA ALA A 286 -7.73 -20.16 -22.44
C ALA A 286 -6.67 -20.93 -23.27
N GLY A 287 -6.01 -21.94 -22.69
CA GLY A 287 -5.06 -22.83 -23.36
C GLY A 287 -3.60 -22.41 -23.29
N TYR A 288 -3.27 -21.32 -22.59
CA TYR A 288 -1.88 -20.90 -22.40
C TYR A 288 -1.18 -21.71 -21.31
N SER A 289 0.15 -21.80 -21.39
CA SER A 289 0.91 -22.46 -20.32
C SER A 289 0.92 -21.61 -19.04
N GLU A 290 1.07 -22.26 -17.88
CA GLU A 290 1.20 -21.56 -16.61
C GLU A 290 2.35 -20.56 -16.61
N LEU A 291 3.47 -20.92 -17.26
CA LEU A 291 4.63 -20.05 -17.36
C LEU A 291 4.34 -18.80 -18.21
N GLN A 292 3.64 -18.95 -19.35
CA GLN A 292 3.20 -17.82 -20.16
C GLN A 292 2.27 -16.89 -19.34
N ALA A 293 1.31 -17.46 -18.61
CA ALA A 293 0.39 -16.69 -17.77
C ALA A 293 1.14 -15.90 -16.69
N ALA A 294 2.10 -16.51 -16.00
CA ALA A 294 2.90 -15.85 -14.98
C ALA A 294 3.79 -14.73 -15.57
N TYR A 295 4.41 -14.94 -16.74
CA TYR A 295 5.15 -13.89 -17.43
C TYR A 295 4.26 -12.73 -17.84
N THR A 296 3.04 -12.98 -18.31
CA THR A 296 2.07 -11.94 -18.65
C THR A 296 1.68 -11.10 -17.42
N ILE A 297 1.40 -11.74 -16.28
CA ILE A 297 1.11 -11.02 -15.02
C ILE A 297 2.32 -10.20 -14.56
N GLY A 298 3.53 -10.75 -14.65
CA GLY A 298 4.76 -10.02 -14.34
C GLY A 298 5.00 -8.83 -15.28
N ALA A 299 4.80 -9.02 -16.57
CA ALA A 299 4.97 -7.98 -17.59
C ALA A 299 3.97 -6.83 -17.44
N VAL A 300 2.72 -7.11 -17.05
CA VAL A 300 1.73 -6.08 -16.66
C VAL A 300 2.29 -5.21 -15.54
N GLY A 301 2.87 -5.82 -14.50
CA GLY A 301 3.53 -5.10 -13.41
C GLY A 301 4.61 -4.17 -13.93
N LEU A 302 5.58 -4.69 -14.69
CA LEU A 302 6.67 -3.88 -15.24
C LEU A 302 6.18 -2.75 -16.15
N LEU A 303 5.18 -2.99 -17.00
CA LEU A 303 4.65 -1.94 -17.88
C LEU A 303 3.91 -0.86 -17.09
N SER A 304 3.22 -1.23 -16.00
CA SER A 304 2.55 -0.25 -15.13
C SER A 304 3.51 0.76 -14.50
N LEU A 305 4.79 0.40 -14.35
CA LEU A 305 5.85 1.31 -13.91
C LEU A 305 5.99 2.50 -14.87
N ALA A 306 5.95 2.23 -16.18
CA ALA A 306 6.00 3.26 -17.23
C ALA A 306 4.66 4.00 -17.40
N GLY A 307 3.53 3.31 -17.14
CA GLY A 307 2.20 3.91 -17.20
C GLY A 307 1.98 5.03 -16.18
N ARG A 308 2.62 4.95 -15.01
CA ARG A 308 2.44 5.90 -13.90
C ARG A 308 2.83 7.35 -14.23
N PRO A 309 4.06 7.65 -14.71
CA PRO A 309 4.41 9.02 -15.13
C PRO A 309 3.52 9.55 -16.26
N ILE A 310 3.20 8.70 -17.22
CA ILE A 310 2.38 9.06 -18.40
C ILE A 310 0.96 9.44 -17.94
N ALA A 311 0.36 8.62 -17.08
CA ALA A 311 -0.95 8.88 -16.51
C ALA A 311 -1.01 10.20 -15.74
N GLY A 312 0.02 10.49 -14.93
CA GLY A 312 0.13 11.76 -14.20
C GLY A 312 0.11 12.96 -15.15
N ALA A 313 1.00 12.97 -16.15
CA ALA A 313 1.10 14.06 -17.11
C ALA A 313 -0.18 14.27 -17.93
N ILE A 314 -0.85 13.20 -18.37
CA ILE A 314 -2.10 13.29 -19.14
C ILE A 314 -3.24 13.78 -18.23
N SER A 315 -3.30 13.31 -16.98
CA SER A 315 -4.36 13.66 -16.04
C SER A 315 -4.39 15.14 -15.66
N ASP A 316 -3.23 15.80 -15.68
CA ASP A 316 -3.12 17.24 -15.41
C ASP A 316 -3.77 18.09 -16.50
N GLY A 317 -3.85 17.59 -17.75
CA GLY A 317 -4.44 18.31 -18.87
C GLY A 317 -5.89 17.93 -19.19
N VAL A 318 -6.24 16.66 -19.10
CA VAL A 318 -7.54 16.12 -19.57
C VAL A 318 -8.56 15.92 -18.44
N GLY A 319 -8.10 15.99 -17.19
CA GLY A 319 -8.93 15.74 -16.01
C GLY A 319 -8.81 14.30 -15.50
N ARG A 320 -8.79 14.16 -14.17
CA ARG A 320 -8.48 12.91 -13.47
C ARG A 320 -9.56 11.85 -13.61
N GLU A 321 -10.82 12.27 -13.70
CA GLU A 321 -11.98 11.39 -13.87
C GLU A 321 -11.94 10.68 -15.22
N LEU A 322 -11.71 11.43 -16.31
CA LEU A 322 -11.71 10.88 -17.65
C LEU A 322 -10.55 9.90 -17.84
N VAL A 323 -9.35 10.26 -17.37
CA VAL A 323 -8.18 9.38 -17.44
C VAL A 323 -8.43 8.08 -16.66
N TYR A 324 -9.06 8.16 -15.49
CA TYR A 324 -9.43 6.97 -14.72
C TYR A 324 -10.48 6.09 -15.43
N THR A 325 -11.53 6.69 -16.03
CA THR A 325 -12.54 5.96 -16.80
C THR A 325 -11.93 5.26 -18.02
N VAL A 326 -11.03 5.94 -18.74
CA VAL A 326 -10.30 5.34 -19.87
C VAL A 326 -9.44 4.17 -19.41
N GLY A 327 -8.75 4.28 -18.27
CA GLY A 327 -7.98 3.18 -17.68
C GLY A 327 -8.85 1.94 -17.43
N LEU A 328 -10.01 2.11 -16.77
CA LEU A 328 -10.96 1.01 -16.57
C LEU A 328 -11.44 0.39 -17.90
N GLY A 329 -11.70 1.22 -18.91
CA GLY A 329 -12.05 0.78 -20.26
C GLY A 329 -10.95 -0.06 -20.92
N MET A 330 -9.68 0.32 -20.73
CA MET A 330 -8.53 -0.47 -21.19
C MET A 330 -8.49 -1.85 -20.53
N GLN A 331 -8.73 -1.93 -19.22
CA GLN A 331 -8.76 -3.22 -18.51
C GLN A 331 -9.87 -4.15 -19.02
N VAL A 332 -11.09 -3.62 -19.20
CA VAL A 332 -12.21 -4.40 -19.74
C VAL A 332 -11.90 -4.87 -21.16
N SER A 333 -11.34 -3.98 -21.99
CA SER A 333 -10.95 -4.30 -23.36
C SER A 333 -9.87 -5.39 -23.40
N ALA A 334 -8.90 -5.36 -22.48
CA ALA A 334 -7.86 -6.37 -22.36
C ALA A 334 -8.46 -7.77 -22.09
N ILE A 335 -9.41 -7.86 -21.15
CA ILE A 335 -10.09 -9.12 -20.81
C ILE A 335 -10.91 -9.63 -22.00
N VAL A 336 -11.70 -8.76 -22.65
CA VAL A 336 -12.49 -9.11 -23.83
C VAL A 336 -11.60 -9.59 -24.98
N LEU A 337 -10.44 -8.97 -25.17
CA LEU A 337 -9.49 -9.35 -26.21
C LEU A 337 -8.96 -10.77 -26.01
N ILE A 338 -8.61 -11.16 -24.79
CA ILE A 338 -8.21 -12.54 -24.49
C ILE A 338 -9.39 -13.51 -24.64
N LEU A 339 -10.60 -13.12 -24.20
CA LEU A 339 -11.79 -13.97 -24.37
C LEU A 339 -12.10 -14.30 -25.83
N LEU A 340 -11.91 -13.35 -26.73
CA LEU A 340 -12.24 -13.52 -28.15
C LEU A 340 -11.11 -14.15 -28.96
N SER A 341 -9.85 -13.93 -28.56
CA SER A 341 -8.68 -14.27 -29.37
C SER A 341 -7.72 -15.25 -28.71
N GLY A 342 -7.98 -15.64 -27.46
CA GLY A 342 -7.16 -16.60 -26.71
C GLY A 342 -7.36 -18.02 -27.24
N ASP A 343 -6.32 -18.55 -27.87
CA ASP A 343 -6.30 -19.92 -28.41
C ASP A 343 -5.14 -20.76 -27.85
N GLY A 344 -4.39 -20.23 -26.88
CA GLY A 344 -3.22 -20.87 -26.27
C GLY A 344 -1.97 -20.94 -27.15
N GLN A 345 -2.07 -20.60 -28.43
CA GLN A 345 -0.97 -20.71 -29.39
C GLN A 345 -0.39 -19.35 -29.77
N ARG A 346 -1.24 -18.33 -29.92
CA ARG A 346 -0.85 -16.99 -30.37
C ARG A 346 -0.47 -16.13 -29.18
N LEU A 347 0.72 -15.51 -29.22
CA LEU A 347 1.19 -14.63 -28.14
C LEU A 347 0.75 -13.17 -28.30
N TRP A 348 0.29 -12.75 -29.48
CA TRP A 348 -0.15 -11.38 -29.72
C TRP A 348 -1.31 -10.94 -28.79
N PRO A 349 -2.30 -11.78 -28.42
CA PRO A 349 -3.35 -11.37 -27.50
C PRO A 349 -2.79 -11.07 -26.11
N MET A 350 -1.81 -11.87 -25.65
CA MET A 350 -1.12 -11.64 -24.39
C MET A 350 -0.32 -10.33 -24.43
N ALA A 351 0.37 -10.03 -25.53
CA ALA A 351 1.12 -8.79 -25.68
C ALA A 351 0.20 -7.55 -25.61
N LEU A 352 -0.95 -7.58 -26.28
CA LEU A 352 -1.94 -6.50 -26.20
C LEU A 352 -2.59 -6.41 -24.82
N PHE A 353 -2.86 -7.56 -24.19
CA PHE A 353 -3.33 -7.60 -22.81
C PHE A 353 -2.33 -6.93 -21.86
N VAL A 354 -1.04 -7.27 -21.95
CA VAL A 354 0.02 -6.64 -21.17
C VAL A 354 0.01 -5.12 -21.39
N GLY A 355 -0.06 -4.69 -22.65
CA GLY A 355 -0.16 -3.29 -23.05
C GLY A 355 -1.29 -2.53 -22.34
N LEU A 356 -2.51 -3.03 -22.51
CA LEU A 356 -3.72 -2.39 -22.01
C LEU A 356 -3.84 -2.46 -20.48
N SER A 357 -3.62 -3.64 -19.89
CA SER A 357 -3.70 -3.83 -18.44
C SER A 357 -2.57 -3.14 -17.70
N GLY A 358 -1.34 -3.18 -18.22
CA GLY A 358 -0.21 -2.48 -17.61
C GLY A 358 -0.42 -0.97 -17.57
N LEU A 359 -0.88 -0.37 -18.66
CA LEU A 359 -1.23 1.06 -18.68
C LEU A 359 -2.41 1.38 -17.75
N SER A 360 -3.46 0.55 -17.73
CA SER A 360 -4.62 0.69 -16.84
C SER A 360 -4.23 0.69 -15.36
N ASP A 361 -3.39 -0.28 -14.94
CA ASP A 361 -2.93 -0.38 -13.55
C ASP A 361 -2.08 0.82 -13.16
N GLY A 362 -1.23 1.30 -14.08
CA GLY A 362 -0.43 2.49 -13.88
C GLY A 362 -1.27 3.76 -13.67
N ILE A 363 -2.37 3.89 -14.42
CA ILE A 363 -3.36 4.98 -14.26
C ILE A 363 -4.06 4.88 -12.91
N SER A 364 -4.62 3.70 -12.61
CA SER A 364 -5.50 3.50 -11.46
C SER A 364 -4.79 3.70 -10.12
N GLY A 365 -3.49 3.39 -10.04
CA GLY A 365 -2.69 3.53 -8.83
C GLY A 365 -2.54 4.97 -8.31
N LEU A 366 -2.60 5.98 -9.19
CA LEU A 366 -2.32 7.38 -8.83
C LEU A 366 -3.58 8.26 -8.72
N MET A 367 -4.61 7.98 -9.53
CA MET A 367 -5.72 8.92 -9.72
C MET A 367 -6.60 9.10 -8.47
N VAL A 368 -6.81 8.05 -7.67
CA VAL A 368 -7.67 8.13 -6.48
C VAL A 368 -7.03 9.01 -5.40
N GLY A 369 -5.74 8.81 -5.13
CA GLY A 369 -5.01 9.62 -4.17
C GLY A 369 -4.92 11.08 -4.59
N ALA A 370 -4.71 11.31 -5.89
CA ALA A 370 -4.70 12.64 -6.48
C ALA A 370 -6.08 13.32 -6.33
N LYS A 371 -7.17 12.65 -6.73
CA LYS A 371 -8.52 13.22 -6.63
C LYS A 371 -8.93 13.51 -5.20
N ALA A 372 -8.56 12.65 -4.24
CA ALA A 372 -8.81 12.91 -2.82
C ALA A 372 -8.11 14.19 -2.34
N ALA A 373 -6.88 14.45 -2.81
CA ALA A 373 -6.14 15.67 -2.49
C ALA A 373 -6.77 16.93 -3.11
N ASP A 374 -7.38 16.86 -4.29
CA ASP A 374 -8.08 18.01 -4.90
C ASP A 374 -9.37 18.37 -4.18
N VAL A 375 -10.12 17.35 -3.76
CA VAL A 375 -11.42 17.53 -3.08
C VAL A 375 -11.22 17.99 -1.63
N PHE A 376 -10.15 17.52 -0.99
CA PHE A 376 -9.80 17.87 0.39
C PHE A 376 -8.40 18.50 0.46
N PRO A 377 -8.23 19.73 -0.06
CA PRO A 377 -6.94 20.40 -0.02
C PRO A 377 -6.50 20.62 1.42
N ALA A 378 -5.21 20.39 1.71
CA ALA A 378 -4.62 20.74 2.99
C ALA A 378 -4.75 22.26 3.18
N ARG A 379 -5.59 22.70 4.12
CA ARG A 379 -5.70 24.12 4.45
C ARG A 379 -4.37 24.56 5.06
N SER A 380 -3.69 25.46 4.35
CA SER A 380 -2.41 26.09 4.71
C SER A 380 -2.52 26.90 5.99
#